data_AF-A0A1F9M2M6-F1
#
_entry.id   AF-A0A1F9M2M6-F1
#
_cell.length_a   1.000
_cell.length_b   1.000
_cell.length_c   1.000
_cell.angle_alpha   90.00
_cell.angle_beta   90.00
_cell.angle_gamma   90.00
#
_symmetry.space_group_name_H-M   'P 1'
#
loop_
_entity.id
_entity.type
_entity.pdbx_description
1 polymer ?
#
loop_
_entity_poly.entity_id
_entity_poly.type
_entity_poly.pdbx_seq_one_letter_code
_entity_poly.pdbx_strand_id
1 'polypeptide(L)'
;MSNMTPVIALEKGAEILGVKLYPLGFTFSIVEQGKGSGGHFAVGAFTNGDREIRLWYRFELGGVAYRKADVERGHVEFMQFLGLEDKSAFPGFGSGDPLAGFRRLLQDMEHCGLFLEQNGEGFRSSMKNYVYRRKPTGFAALSKHAKRIRDES
;
A
#
# COMPACT_ATOMS: atom_id res chain seq x y z
N MET A 1 16.04 14.24 -19.16
CA MET A 1 15.22 13.96 -17.96
C MET A 1 15.11 12.45 -17.87
N SER A 2 15.49 11.82 -16.76
CA SER A 2 15.34 10.37 -16.62
C SER A 2 13.84 10.05 -16.59
N ASN A 3 13.34 9.29 -17.57
CA ASN A 3 11.95 8.84 -17.60
C ASN A 3 11.72 7.95 -16.37
N MET A 4 10.93 8.42 -15.41
CA MET A 4 10.57 7.65 -14.22
C MET A 4 9.68 6.47 -14.66
N THR A 5 10.23 5.26 -14.71
CA THR A 5 9.43 4.04 -14.94
C THR A 5 8.72 3.63 -13.64
N PRO A 6 7.64 2.84 -13.71
CA PRO A 6 6.97 2.32 -12.51
C PRO A 6 7.89 1.56 -11.55
N VAL A 7 8.84 0.80 -12.10
CA VAL A 7 9.85 0.07 -11.31
C VAL A 7 10.78 1.03 -10.58
N ILE A 8 11.37 2.00 -11.30
CA ILE A 8 12.27 2.98 -10.70
C ILE A 8 11.53 3.82 -9.64
N ALA A 9 10.25 4.15 -9.88
CA ALA A 9 9.43 4.85 -8.90
C ALA A 9 9.20 4.01 -7.64
N LEU A 10 8.93 2.72 -7.79
CA LEU A 10 8.77 1.78 -6.67
C LEU A 10 10.07 1.59 -5.89
N GLU A 11 11.21 1.43 -6.56
CA GLU A 11 12.52 1.29 -5.90
C GLU A 11 12.85 2.55 -5.08
N LYS A 12 12.70 3.73 -5.68
CA LYS A 12 12.92 5.00 -4.97
C LYS A 12 11.90 5.24 -3.86
N GLY A 13 10.65 4.87 -4.09
CA GLY A 13 9.60 4.90 -3.08
C GLY A 13 9.86 3.92 -1.94
N ALA A 14 10.46 2.76 -2.24
CA ALA A 14 10.84 1.79 -1.24
C ALA A 14 11.96 2.32 -0.35
N GLU A 15 12.94 3.06 -0.89
CA GLU A 15 13.95 3.73 -0.04
C GLU A 15 13.32 4.75 0.92
N ILE A 16 12.30 5.49 0.47
CA ILE A 16 11.55 6.43 1.33
C ILE A 16 10.85 5.67 2.46
N LEU A 17 10.14 4.59 2.16
CA LEU A 17 9.44 3.79 3.18
C LEU A 17 10.42 2.97 4.05
N GLY A 18 11.56 2.61 3.47
CA GLY A 18 12.61 1.80 4.05
C GLY A 18 13.22 2.39 5.30
N VAL A 19 13.20 3.73 5.44
CA VAL A 19 13.62 4.41 6.67
C VAL A 19 12.89 3.90 7.91
N LYS A 20 11.64 3.44 7.75
CA LYS A 20 10.83 2.86 8.82
C LYS A 20 10.76 1.33 8.73
N LEU A 21 10.68 0.78 7.52
CA LEU A 21 10.41 -0.64 7.30
C LEU A 21 11.66 -1.52 7.41
N TYR A 22 12.83 -1.07 6.95
CA TYR A 22 14.05 -1.86 7.01
C TYR A 22 14.52 -2.16 8.45
N PRO A 23 14.49 -1.21 9.41
CA PRO A 23 14.80 -1.51 10.81
C PRO A 23 13.87 -2.54 11.46
N LEU A 24 12.65 -2.70 10.92
CA LEU A 24 11.66 -3.69 11.37
C LEU A 24 11.83 -5.06 10.69
N GLY A 25 12.91 -5.24 9.91
CA GLY A 25 13.23 -6.50 9.25
C GLY A 25 12.44 -6.78 7.97
N PHE A 26 11.76 -5.77 7.39
CA PHE A 26 11.15 -5.92 6.07
C PHE A 26 12.21 -5.84 4.97
N THR A 27 12.02 -6.62 3.91
CA THR A 27 12.80 -6.53 2.67
C THR A 27 11.89 -6.16 1.52
N PHE A 28 12.40 -5.38 0.55
CA PHE A 28 11.62 -4.93 -0.60
C PHE A 28 11.96 -5.72 -1.86
N SER A 29 10.94 -6.04 -2.67
CA SER A 29 11.12 -6.59 -4.02
C SER A 29 10.00 -6.15 -4.98
N ILE A 30 10.30 -6.19 -6.28
CA ILE A 30 9.28 -6.07 -7.34
C ILE A 30 8.66 -7.45 -7.54
N VAL A 31 7.33 -7.52 -7.43
CA VAL A 31 6.58 -8.78 -7.50
C VAL A 31 5.74 -8.91 -8.78
N GLU A 32 5.44 -7.80 -9.44
CA GLU A 32 4.71 -7.80 -10.72
C GLU A 32 5.09 -6.55 -11.53
N GLN A 33 5.11 -6.67 -12.86
CA GLN A 33 5.26 -5.52 -13.75
C GLN A 33 4.64 -5.83 -15.11
N GLY A 34 4.18 -4.80 -15.81
CA GLY A 34 3.58 -5.01 -17.13
C GLY A 34 3.11 -3.73 -17.80
N LYS A 35 2.38 -3.91 -18.90
CA LYS A 35 1.76 -2.85 -19.69
C LYS A 35 0.31 -3.22 -19.96
N GLY A 36 -0.61 -2.31 -19.69
CA GLY A 36 -2.03 -2.44 -20.03
C GLY A 36 -2.57 -1.23 -20.78
N SER A 37 -3.88 -1.16 -20.98
CA SER A 37 -4.56 -0.02 -21.61
C SER A 37 -4.30 1.31 -20.89
N GLY A 38 -4.11 1.26 -19.57
CA GLY A 38 -3.71 2.40 -18.74
C GLY A 38 -2.21 2.67 -18.69
N GLY A 39 -1.39 2.09 -19.56
CA GLY A 39 0.06 2.28 -19.57
C GLY A 39 0.85 1.25 -18.74
N HIS A 40 2.12 1.56 -18.50
CA HIS A 40 3.01 0.70 -17.72
C HIS A 40 2.67 0.74 -16.23
N PHE A 41 2.79 -0.39 -15.56
CA PHE A 41 2.59 -0.51 -14.12
C PHE A 41 3.63 -1.44 -13.52
N ALA A 42 3.80 -1.32 -12.20
CA ALA A 42 4.55 -2.28 -11.41
C ALA A 42 3.91 -2.42 -10.03
N VAL A 43 4.19 -3.55 -9.39
CA VAL A 43 3.77 -3.89 -8.04
C VAL A 43 5.01 -4.26 -7.24
N GLY A 44 5.21 -3.59 -6.12
CA GLY A 44 6.28 -3.87 -5.16
C GLY A 44 5.70 -4.44 -3.87
N ALA A 45 6.52 -5.17 -3.13
CA ALA A 45 6.13 -5.69 -1.83
C ALA A 45 7.27 -5.55 -0.82
N PHE A 46 6.92 -5.11 0.39
CA PHE A 46 7.75 -5.31 1.57
C PHE A 46 7.32 -6.59 2.27
N THR A 47 8.23 -7.51 2.57
CA THR A 47 7.93 -8.77 3.26
C THR A 47 8.77 -8.95 4.52
N ASN A 48 8.15 -9.51 5.56
CA ASN A 48 8.82 -9.98 6.78
C ASN A 48 8.01 -11.16 7.35
N GLY A 49 8.48 -12.38 7.12
CA GLY A 49 7.75 -13.59 7.51
C GLY A 49 6.37 -13.65 6.85
N ASP A 50 5.31 -13.70 7.67
CA ASP A 50 3.92 -13.74 7.22
C ASP A 50 3.27 -12.35 7.09
N ARG A 51 4.07 -11.26 7.22
CA ARG A 51 3.66 -9.88 6.93
C ARG A 51 4.07 -9.46 5.54
N GLU A 52 3.16 -8.78 4.85
CA GLU A 52 3.42 -8.15 3.55
C GLU A 52 2.74 -6.78 3.45
N ILE A 53 3.44 -5.79 2.91
CA ILE A 53 2.87 -4.50 2.47
C ILE A 53 3.02 -4.43 0.96
N ARG A 54 1.91 -4.49 0.23
CA ARG A 54 1.90 -4.47 -1.24
C ARG A 54 1.57 -3.09 -1.77
N LEU A 55 2.34 -2.64 -2.76
CA LEU A 55 2.30 -1.30 -3.34
C LEU A 55 2.02 -1.40 -4.84
N TRP A 56 0.96 -0.77 -5.33
CA TRP A 56 0.64 -0.71 -6.75
C TRP A 56 0.96 0.67 -7.31
N TYR A 57 1.83 0.71 -8.32
CA TYR A 57 2.26 1.95 -8.96
C TYR A 57 1.89 1.98 -10.44
N ARG A 58 1.22 3.06 -10.85
CA ARG A 58 0.94 3.41 -12.24
C ARG A 58 0.83 4.93 -12.34
N PHE A 59 1.83 5.57 -12.93
CA PHE A 59 2.07 7.03 -12.93
C PHE A 59 2.30 7.63 -11.54
N GLU A 60 1.57 7.18 -10.53
CA GLU A 60 1.68 7.50 -9.10
C GLU A 60 1.37 6.24 -8.24
N LEU A 61 1.57 6.33 -6.93
CA LEU A 61 1.24 5.26 -5.99
C LEU A 61 -0.28 5.18 -5.80
N GLY A 62 -0.93 4.21 -6.44
CA GLY A 62 -2.39 4.11 -6.52
C GLY A 62 -3.03 3.17 -5.51
N GLY A 63 -2.28 2.25 -4.92
CA GLY A 63 -2.82 1.26 -3.98
C GLY A 63 -1.80 0.78 -2.98
N VAL A 64 -2.27 0.54 -1.75
CA VAL A 64 -1.49 -0.01 -0.65
C VAL A 64 -2.36 -1.01 0.10
N ALA A 65 -1.84 -2.21 0.34
CA ALA A 65 -2.50 -3.24 1.12
C ALA A 65 -1.54 -3.85 2.14
N TYR A 66 -2.09 -4.21 3.29
CA TYR A 66 -1.41 -4.87 4.39
C TYR A 66 -1.94 -6.28 4.52
N ARG A 67 -1.05 -7.27 4.54
CA ARG A 67 -1.39 -8.68 4.75
C ARG A 67 -0.63 -9.22 5.96
N LYS A 68 -1.36 -9.92 6.84
CA LYS A 68 -0.82 -10.76 7.90
C LYS A 68 -1.53 -12.10 7.88
N ALA A 69 -0.79 -13.17 7.57
CA ALA A 69 -1.34 -14.51 7.36
C ALA A 69 -2.55 -14.50 6.39
N ASP A 70 -3.74 -14.85 6.88
CA ASP A 70 -4.99 -14.94 6.13
C ASP A 70 -5.75 -13.61 5.98
N VAL A 71 -5.30 -12.53 6.62
CA VAL A 71 -5.99 -11.23 6.62
C VAL A 71 -5.26 -10.24 5.72
N GLU A 72 -5.96 -9.70 4.72
CA GLU A 72 -5.48 -8.63 3.83
C GLU A 72 -6.47 -7.46 3.86
N ARG A 73 -5.97 -6.23 4.02
CA ARG A 73 -6.79 -5.01 4.05
C ARG A 73 -6.11 -3.85 3.34
N GLY A 74 -6.91 -2.99 2.72
CA GLY A 74 -6.40 -1.76 2.09
C GLY A 74 -5.97 -0.71 3.13
N HIS A 75 -5.12 0.23 2.73
CA HIS A 75 -4.70 1.32 3.62
C HIS A 75 -5.86 2.18 4.13
N VAL A 76 -6.79 2.54 3.24
CA VAL A 76 -8.00 3.32 3.61
C VAL A 76 -8.86 2.57 4.63
N GLU A 77 -9.00 1.24 4.49
CA GLU A 77 -9.70 0.39 5.47
C GLU A 77 -9.04 0.47 6.83
N PHE A 78 -7.71 0.37 6.83
CA PHE A 78 -6.95 0.33 8.06
C PHE A 78 -6.98 1.69 8.78
N MET A 79 -6.84 2.80 8.04
CA MET A 79 -6.97 4.15 8.62
C MET A 79 -8.37 4.39 9.19
N GLN A 80 -9.42 3.94 8.51
CA GLN A 80 -10.79 4.04 9.03
C GLN A 80 -11.00 3.17 10.28
N PHE A 81 -10.43 1.97 10.32
CA PHE A 81 -10.48 1.12 11.51
C PHE A 81 -9.86 1.83 12.72
N LEU A 82 -8.73 2.51 12.51
CA LEU A 82 -8.04 3.32 13.53
C LEU A 82 -8.78 4.62 13.90
N GLY A 83 -9.83 5.02 13.15
CA GLY A 83 -10.53 6.29 13.31
C GLY A 83 -9.68 7.50 12.88
N LEU A 84 -8.79 7.29 11.91
CA LEU A 84 -7.81 8.26 11.41
C LEU A 84 -8.02 8.58 9.93
N GLU A 85 -9.19 8.27 9.35
CA GLU A 85 -9.45 8.51 7.93
C GLU A 85 -9.28 9.98 7.53
N ASP A 86 -9.69 10.92 8.40
CA ASP A 86 -9.60 12.37 8.15
C ASP A 86 -8.17 12.91 8.38
N LYS A 87 -7.29 12.10 8.97
CA LYS A 87 -5.87 12.43 9.23
C LYS A 87 -4.91 11.74 8.27
N SER A 88 -5.39 10.79 7.47
CA SER A 88 -4.58 10.08 6.49
C SER A 88 -4.13 11.05 5.39
N ALA A 89 -2.83 11.12 5.19
CA ALA A 89 -2.21 11.89 4.13
C ALA A 89 -2.25 11.16 2.78
N PHE A 90 -2.29 9.82 2.78
CA PHE A 90 -2.44 9.00 1.58
C PHE A 90 -3.91 8.96 1.10
N PRO A 91 -4.18 8.96 -0.23
CA PRO A 91 -3.22 8.94 -1.33
C PRO A 91 -2.63 10.31 -1.68
N GLY A 92 -3.45 11.37 -1.58
CA GLY A 92 -3.09 12.71 -2.03
C GLY A 92 -2.64 12.72 -3.50
N PHE A 93 -3.60 12.71 -4.43
CA PHE A 93 -3.30 12.69 -5.87
C PHE A 93 -2.88 14.06 -6.42
N GLY A 94 -2.29 14.07 -7.62
CA GLY A 94 -2.18 15.29 -8.45
C GLY A 94 -1.05 16.27 -8.09
N SER A 95 0.01 15.82 -7.40
CA SER A 95 1.16 16.67 -7.08
C SER A 95 2.10 16.91 -8.27
N GLY A 96 2.04 16.07 -9.30
CA GLY A 96 3.05 16.01 -10.37
C GLY A 96 4.39 15.40 -9.95
N ASP A 97 4.57 15.09 -8.65
CA ASP A 97 5.74 14.39 -8.12
C ASP A 97 5.44 12.88 -7.96
N PRO A 98 6.11 12.01 -8.74
CA PRO A 98 5.88 10.56 -8.70
C PRO A 98 6.12 9.92 -7.32
N LEU A 99 6.88 10.57 -6.43
CA LEU A 99 7.23 10.05 -5.12
C LEU A 99 6.38 10.61 -3.97
N ALA A 100 5.47 11.56 -4.25
CA ALA A 100 4.67 12.22 -3.20
C ALA A 100 3.81 11.24 -2.39
N GLY A 101 3.18 10.27 -3.06
CA GLY A 101 2.34 9.26 -2.40
C GLY A 101 3.12 8.41 -1.38
N PHE A 102 4.39 8.11 -1.64
CA PHE A 102 5.24 7.35 -0.71
C PHE A 102 5.59 8.15 0.55
N ARG A 103 5.86 9.45 0.42
CA ARG A 103 6.13 10.31 1.59
C ARG A 103 4.89 10.49 2.46
N ARG A 104 3.72 10.58 1.84
CA ARG A 104 2.42 10.63 2.53
C ARG A 104 2.12 9.30 3.23
N LEU A 105 2.35 8.19 2.55
CA LEU A 105 2.23 6.87 3.16
C LEU A 105 3.19 6.69 4.34
N LEU A 106 4.42 7.18 4.24
CA LEU A 106 5.38 7.16 5.35
C LEU A 106 4.85 7.91 6.58
N GLN A 107 4.21 9.07 6.38
CA GLN A 107 3.57 9.82 7.46
C GLN A 107 2.45 9.00 8.12
N ASP A 108 1.59 8.38 7.32
CA ASP A 108 0.49 7.56 7.83
C ASP A 108 0.99 6.30 8.57
N MET A 109 2.16 5.77 8.20
CA MET A 109 2.76 4.61 8.88
C MET A 109 3.12 4.87 10.35
N GLU A 110 3.22 6.13 10.79
CA GLU A 110 3.33 6.46 12.23
C GLU A 110 2.13 5.96 13.05
N HIS A 111 0.98 5.75 12.41
CA HIS A 111 -0.23 5.25 13.06
C HIS A 111 -0.42 3.73 12.91
N CYS A 112 0.43 3.07 12.13
CA CYS A 112 0.27 1.66 11.75
C CYS A 112 0.87 0.65 12.75
N GLY A 113 1.03 1.03 14.03
CA GLY A 113 1.67 0.20 15.07
C GLY A 113 1.06 -1.21 15.18
N LEU A 114 -0.27 -1.35 15.04
CA LEU A 114 -0.94 -2.66 15.08
C LEU A 114 -0.44 -3.66 14.03
N PHE A 115 0.08 -3.18 12.90
CA PHE A 115 0.66 -4.01 11.85
C PHE A 115 2.19 -4.13 11.98
N LEU A 116 2.85 -3.02 12.29
CA LEU A 116 4.31 -2.90 12.28
C LEU A 116 4.97 -3.50 13.53
N GLU A 117 4.31 -3.45 14.67
CA GLU A 117 4.82 -3.92 15.95
C GLU A 117 4.25 -5.30 16.30
N GLN A 118 4.88 -5.98 17.28
CA GLN A 118 4.41 -7.27 17.81
C GLN A 118 4.03 -8.28 16.72
N ASN A 119 4.83 -8.33 15.65
CA ASN A 119 4.62 -9.15 14.45
C ASN A 119 3.24 -8.99 13.77
N GLY A 120 2.51 -7.90 14.01
CA GLY A 120 1.23 -7.62 13.35
C GLY A 120 0.03 -8.40 13.89
N GLU A 121 0.14 -9.02 15.07
CA GLU A 121 -0.97 -9.79 15.67
C GLU A 121 -2.18 -8.92 16.01
N GLY A 122 -1.95 -7.68 16.44
CA GLY A 122 -3.00 -6.69 16.68
C GLY A 122 -3.79 -6.42 15.40
N PHE A 123 -3.10 -6.17 14.28
CA PHE A 123 -3.74 -5.98 12.99
C PHE A 123 -4.56 -7.20 12.59
N ARG A 124 -3.99 -8.42 12.66
CA ARG A 124 -4.72 -9.63 12.28
C ARG A 124 -6.00 -9.80 13.09
N SER A 125 -5.90 -9.71 14.42
CA SER A 125 -7.02 -9.93 15.34
C SER A 125 -8.12 -8.90 15.12
N SER A 126 -7.75 -7.63 14.98
CA SER A 126 -8.72 -6.54 14.79
C SER A 126 -9.36 -6.54 13.41
N MET A 127 -8.57 -6.80 12.36
CA MET A 127 -9.04 -6.65 10.99
C MET A 127 -9.80 -7.87 10.47
N LYS A 128 -9.64 -9.06 11.09
CA LYS A 128 -10.27 -10.30 10.65
C LYS A 128 -11.77 -10.15 10.36
N ASN A 129 -12.50 -9.51 11.27
CA ASN A 129 -13.95 -9.32 11.17
C ASN A 129 -14.35 -7.86 10.92
N TYR A 130 -13.38 -6.96 10.68
CA TYR A 130 -13.70 -5.56 10.44
C TYR A 130 -14.50 -5.39 9.15
N VAL A 131 -15.60 -4.66 9.25
CA VAL A 131 -16.42 -4.20 8.14
C VAL A 131 -16.37 -2.68 8.15
N TYR A 132 -16.27 -2.08 6.97
CA TYR A 132 -16.27 -0.63 6.79
C TYR A 132 -17.35 0.07 7.61
N ARG A 133 -16.95 1.10 8.37
CA ARG A 133 -17.88 2.05 8.99
C ARG A 133 -18.54 2.93 7.94
N ARG A 134 -17.79 3.33 6.91
CA ARG A 134 -18.28 4.03 5.72
C ARG A 134 -17.67 3.39 4.48
N LYS A 135 -18.49 3.01 3.50
CA LYS A 135 -17.97 2.45 2.25
C LYS A 135 -17.09 3.49 1.56
N PRO A 136 -15.91 3.11 1.01
CA PRO A 136 -15.12 4.02 0.19
C PRO A 136 -15.93 4.46 -1.01
N THR A 137 -15.76 5.71 -1.41
CA THR A 137 -16.30 6.27 -2.66
C THR A 137 -15.15 6.63 -3.59
N GLY A 138 -15.42 6.72 -4.90
CA GLY A 138 -14.41 7.10 -5.91
C GLY A 138 -13.27 6.08 -6.08
N PHE A 139 -12.06 6.56 -6.39
CA PHE A 139 -10.89 5.71 -6.67
C PHE A 139 -10.45 4.84 -5.48
N ALA A 140 -10.77 5.24 -4.25
CA ALA A 140 -10.56 4.40 -3.06
C ALA A 140 -11.41 3.11 -3.08
N ALA A 141 -12.49 3.05 -3.88
CA ALA A 141 -13.27 1.83 -4.10
C ALA A 141 -12.66 0.92 -5.19
N LEU A 142 -11.78 1.44 -6.05
CA LEU A 142 -11.19 0.71 -7.19
C LEU A 142 -9.97 -0.15 -6.79
N SER A 143 -9.37 0.10 -5.64
CA SER A 143 -8.34 -0.78 -5.04
C SER A 143 -8.85 -2.21 -4.76
N LYS A 144 -10.18 -2.39 -4.73
CA LYS A 144 -10.85 -3.70 -4.66
C LYS A 144 -10.72 -4.54 -5.95
N HIS A 145 -10.49 -3.90 -7.12
CA HIS A 145 -10.51 -4.59 -8.41
C HIS A 145 -9.20 -5.31 -8.80
N ALA A 146 -8.10 -5.11 -8.07
CA ALA A 146 -6.87 -5.87 -8.31
C ALA A 146 -7.02 -7.37 -8.01
N LYS A 147 -8.07 -7.76 -7.27
CA LYS A 147 -8.36 -9.17 -6.94
C LYS A 147 -9.28 -9.86 -7.96
N ARG A 148 -9.98 -9.12 -8.81
CA ARG A 148 -11.00 -9.69 -9.72
C ARG A 148 -10.50 -9.96 -11.15
N ILE A 149 -9.32 -9.46 -11.52
CA ILE A 149 -8.74 -9.69 -12.85
C ILE A 149 -7.94 -11.01 -12.93
N ARG A 150 -7.72 -11.72 -11.80
CA ARG A 150 -7.01 -13.02 -11.81
C ARG A 150 -7.89 -14.24 -12.05
N ASP A 151 -9.21 -14.10 -12.13
CA ASP A 151 -10.12 -15.25 -12.35
C ASP A 151 -10.70 -15.31 -13.79
N GLU A 152 -10.28 -14.43 -14.71
CA GLU A 152 -10.75 -14.44 -16.10
C GLU A 152 -9.62 -14.25 -17.14
N SER A 153 -8.46 -14.88 -16.94
CA SER A 153 -7.41 -14.94 -17.98
C SER A 153 -6.69 -16.28 -17.98
#